data_AF-A0A2T7DRJ4-F1
#
_entry.id   AF-A0A2T7DRJ4-F1
#
_cell.length_a   1.000
_cell.length_b   1.000
_cell.length_c   1.000
_cell.angle_alpha   90.00
_cell.angle_beta   90.00
_cell.angle_gamma   90.00
#
_symmetry.space_group_name_H-M   'P 1'
#
loop_
_entity.id
_entity.type
_entity.pdbx_description
1 polymer ?
#
loop_
_entity_poly.entity_id
_entity_poly.type
_entity_poly.pdbx_seq_one_letter_code
_entity_poly.pdbx_strand_id
1 'polypeptide(L)'
;MPRDMSASPEHCRERRGSFHGRTSVAGKSAPPSLVLVYCIGAIALLASVGRTLAPKEELCLCSFWCISLTSVSCKPQGIKYELHTLPVDAKAVTDGDTITVYVNIANHPESGNVPQEVHKAVIERTKAQVTKSYQRADALQKIILDAGYRQVPNMRGEHVLTKKYQIRLRGVDAPESLMPYGKEAKEELVRLVQRKSLKISIYDSDRYGRLVGDVDCNGVSVQVRNYTDVPLQFLLEI
;
A
#
# COMPACT_ATOMS: atom_id res chain seq x y z
N MET A 1 -48.46 42.42 -16.82
CA MET A 1 -48.63 41.27 -17.73
C MET A 1 -47.49 40.30 -17.49
N PRO A 2 -47.72 39.19 -16.77
CA PRO A 2 -46.71 38.17 -16.51
C PRO A 2 -46.69 37.13 -17.65
N ARG A 3 -45.58 36.41 -17.80
CA ARG A 3 -45.55 35.10 -18.46
C ARG A 3 -44.88 34.09 -17.53
N ASP A 4 -45.66 33.03 -17.30
CA ASP A 4 -45.38 31.83 -16.53
C ASP A 4 -44.38 30.87 -17.21
N MET A 5 -44.09 29.81 -16.44
CA MET A 5 -43.47 28.51 -16.76
C MET A 5 -41.95 28.44 -16.56
N SER A 6 -41.39 27.47 -15.83
CA SER A 6 -41.94 26.27 -15.19
C SER A 6 -40.84 25.60 -14.35
N ALA A 7 -41.11 25.22 -13.10
CA ALA A 7 -40.23 24.32 -12.34
C ALA A 7 -41.03 23.46 -11.36
N SER A 8 -41.03 22.15 -11.62
CA SER A 8 -41.31 21.03 -10.70
C SER A 8 -41.19 19.73 -11.53
N PRO A 9 -40.67 18.59 -10.99
CA PRO A 9 -41.22 18.00 -9.78
C PRO A 9 -40.20 17.39 -8.79
N GLU A 10 -40.44 17.64 -7.51
CA GLU A 10 -40.06 16.74 -6.42
C GLU A 10 -41.33 16.04 -5.92
N HIS A 11 -41.14 14.87 -5.31
CA HIS A 11 -42.06 14.13 -4.46
C HIS A 11 -42.74 12.88 -5.07
N CYS A 12 -42.05 11.75 -4.92
CA CYS A 12 -42.60 10.41 -5.08
C CYS A 12 -43.07 9.85 -3.72
N ARG A 13 -44.40 9.76 -3.62
CA ARG A 13 -45.28 8.86 -2.86
C ARG A 13 -44.69 7.84 -1.85
N GLU A 14 -45.17 8.04 -0.62
CA GLU A 14 -45.55 7.12 0.47
C GLU A 14 -45.88 5.66 0.07
N ARG A 15 -45.32 4.69 0.84
CA ARG A 15 -45.98 3.40 1.12
C ARG A 15 -45.88 3.02 2.59
N ARG A 16 -47.06 2.82 3.17
CA ARG A 16 -47.36 2.21 4.48
C ARG A 16 -46.99 0.72 4.51
N GLY A 17 -46.58 0.27 5.68
CA GLY A 17 -46.62 -1.12 6.16
C GLY A 17 -46.30 -1.11 7.65
N SER A 18 -47.31 -0.93 8.52
CA SER A 18 -48.02 -1.97 9.27
C SER A 18 -47.15 -2.68 10.32
N PHE A 19 -47.26 -2.18 11.56
CA PHE A 19 -46.84 -2.84 12.80
C PHE A 19 -47.97 -3.77 13.26
N HIS A 20 -47.72 -5.07 13.38
CA HIS A 20 -48.52 -5.98 14.19
C HIS A 20 -47.67 -7.15 14.72
N GLY A 21 -47.84 -7.45 16.01
CA GLY A 21 -47.91 -8.84 16.48
C GLY A 21 -46.65 -9.48 17.08
N ARG A 22 -46.56 -9.45 18.42
CA ARG A 22 -45.85 -10.45 19.24
C ARG A 22 -46.23 -11.87 18.83
N THR A 23 -45.30 -12.82 18.95
CA THR A 23 -45.42 -13.99 19.85
C THR A 23 -44.14 -14.84 19.81
N SER A 24 -43.61 -15.09 21.00
CA SER A 24 -42.63 -16.12 21.33
C SER A 24 -43.27 -17.51 21.29
N VAL A 25 -42.70 -18.47 20.55
CA VAL A 25 -43.00 -19.91 20.70
C VAL A 25 -41.76 -20.77 20.44
N ALA A 26 -41.42 -21.52 21.48
CA ALA A 26 -40.91 -22.88 21.57
C ALA A 26 -39.79 -23.36 20.63
N GLY A 27 -38.70 -23.77 21.28
CA GLY A 27 -37.63 -24.56 20.68
C GLY A 27 -38.09 -25.92 20.15
N LYS A 28 -37.28 -26.42 19.21
CA LYS A 28 -37.07 -27.84 18.96
C LYS A 28 -35.58 -28.03 18.70
N SER A 29 -34.95 -28.72 19.62
CA SER A 29 -33.59 -29.25 19.56
C SER A 29 -33.45 -30.19 18.36
N ALA A 30 -32.54 -29.85 17.45
CA ALA A 30 -31.97 -30.81 16.51
C ALA A 30 -30.70 -31.39 17.15
N PRO A 31 -30.48 -32.72 17.14
CA PRO A 31 -29.27 -33.31 17.69
C PRO A 31 -28.06 -32.88 16.85
N PRO A 32 -26.93 -32.50 17.47
CA PRO A 32 -25.70 -32.24 16.72
C PRO A 32 -25.26 -33.52 16.02
N SER A 33 -24.95 -33.40 14.72
CA SER A 33 -24.35 -34.47 13.95
C SER A 33 -23.05 -34.93 14.63
N LEU A 34 -22.82 -36.24 14.63
CA LEU A 34 -21.67 -36.94 15.25
C LEU A 34 -20.28 -36.38 14.87
N VAL A 35 -20.20 -35.50 13.88
CA VAL A 35 -18.97 -34.86 13.40
C VAL A 35 -18.48 -33.76 14.35
N LEU A 36 -19.38 -33.06 15.06
CA LEU A 36 -18.99 -31.93 15.93
C LEU A 36 -18.39 -32.37 17.28
N VAL A 37 -18.71 -33.59 17.74
CA VAL A 37 -18.16 -34.17 18.98
C VAL A 37 -16.71 -34.63 18.77
N TYR A 38 -16.35 -35.06 17.55
CA TYR A 38 -15.00 -35.51 17.24
C TYR A 38 -13.97 -34.36 17.22
N CYS A 39 -14.39 -33.15 16.82
CA CYS A 39 -13.50 -31.99 16.71
C CYS A 39 -13.13 -31.35 18.07
N ILE A 40 -13.98 -31.47 19.10
CA ILE A 40 -13.67 -30.94 20.44
C ILE A 40 -12.75 -31.89 21.22
N GLY A 41 -12.82 -33.20 20.95
CA GLY A 41 -11.91 -34.19 21.57
C GLY A 41 -10.45 -34.08 21.10
N ALA A 42 -10.20 -33.64 19.88
CA ALA A 42 -8.85 -33.51 19.32
C ALA A 42 -8.08 -32.28 19.85
N ILE A 43 -8.77 -31.23 20.32
CA ILE A 43 -8.14 -30.00 20.82
C ILE A 43 -7.73 -30.14 22.31
N ALA A 44 -8.41 -30.99 23.09
CA ALA A 44 -8.09 -31.22 24.50
C ALA A 44 -6.85 -32.13 24.73
N LEU A 45 -6.35 -32.83 23.69
CA LEU A 45 -5.19 -33.73 23.79
C LEU A 45 -3.86 -33.08 23.36
N LEU A 46 -3.87 -31.84 22.86
CA LEU A 46 -2.66 -31.08 22.50
C LEU A 46 -2.26 -30.00 23.53
N ALA A 47 -2.99 -29.88 24.64
CA ALA A 47 -2.74 -28.87 25.67
C ALA A 47 -1.89 -29.36 26.86
N SER A 48 -1.40 -30.61 26.86
CA SER A 48 -0.63 -31.18 28.00
C SER A 48 0.84 -31.49 27.70
N VAL A 49 1.37 -31.22 26.51
CA VAL A 49 2.80 -31.42 26.20
C VAL A 49 3.38 -30.18 25.55
N GLY A 50 4.00 -29.32 26.35
CA GLY A 50 4.62 -28.09 25.85
C GLY A 50 5.27 -27.21 26.90
N ARG A 51 5.84 -27.80 27.96
CA ARG A 51 6.78 -27.11 28.84
C ARG A 51 7.98 -28.00 29.08
N THR A 52 9.00 -27.96 28.21
CA THR A 52 10.41 -27.93 28.66
C THR A 52 11.36 -27.57 27.51
N LEU A 53 12.46 -26.95 27.94
CA LEU A 53 13.58 -26.42 27.19
C LEU A 53 14.14 -27.35 26.10
N ALA A 54 14.67 -26.72 25.05
CA ALA A 54 15.71 -27.27 24.16
C ALA A 54 16.92 -27.77 25.01
N PRO A 55 17.72 -28.76 24.54
CA PRO A 55 18.52 -28.60 23.32
C PRO A 55 18.68 -29.86 22.43
N LYS A 56 19.11 -29.58 21.18
CA LYS A 56 19.81 -30.42 20.20
C LYS A 56 19.87 -31.93 20.49
N GLU A 57 19.14 -32.72 19.70
CA GLU A 57 19.60 -34.02 19.20
C GLU A 57 19.06 -34.27 17.78
N GLU A 58 19.96 -34.70 16.90
CA GLU A 58 19.65 -35.25 15.58
C GLU A 58 18.98 -36.61 15.74
N LEU A 59 17.81 -36.80 15.13
CA LEU A 59 17.27 -38.13 14.88
C LEU A 59 16.75 -38.20 13.44
N CYS A 60 17.51 -38.93 12.63
CA CYS A 60 17.20 -39.29 11.26
C CYS A 60 16.47 -40.64 11.28
N LEU A 61 15.19 -40.68 10.92
CA LEU A 61 14.44 -41.92 10.66
C LEU A 61 13.57 -41.77 9.40
N CYS A 62 14.02 -42.46 8.34
CA CYS A 62 13.27 -43.08 7.25
C CYS A 62 12.12 -42.32 6.54
N SER A 63 12.49 -41.68 5.43
CA SER A 63 11.88 -41.78 4.09
C SER A 63 10.36 -41.93 3.93
N PHE A 64 9.64 -40.82 3.74
CA PHE A 64 8.94 -40.43 2.51
C PHE A 64 8.18 -39.12 2.79
N TRP A 65 8.41 -38.09 1.99
CA TRP A 65 7.89 -36.72 2.13
C TRP A 65 8.33 -35.94 3.36
N CYS A 66 9.60 -35.54 3.35
CA CYS A 66 10.03 -34.34 4.03
C CYS A 66 9.71 -33.15 3.11
N ILE A 67 8.56 -32.49 3.31
CA ILE A 67 8.38 -31.15 2.77
C ILE A 67 9.35 -30.29 3.55
N SER A 68 10.55 -30.12 2.99
CA SER A 68 11.42 -29.05 3.41
C SER A 68 10.64 -27.77 3.14
N LEU A 69 10.06 -27.19 4.19
CA LEU A 69 9.89 -25.75 4.25
C LEU A 69 11.31 -25.18 4.28
N THR A 70 11.96 -25.22 3.13
CA THR A 70 12.95 -24.23 2.80
C THR A 70 12.17 -22.94 2.94
N SER A 71 12.39 -22.22 4.06
CA SER A 71 12.30 -20.77 4.02
C SER A 71 12.90 -20.40 2.68
N VAL A 72 12.12 -19.77 1.81
CA VAL A 72 12.62 -19.27 0.54
C VAL A 72 13.66 -18.21 0.94
N SER A 73 14.86 -18.67 1.25
CA SER A 73 16.08 -17.90 1.20
C SER A 73 16.33 -17.78 -0.28
N CYS A 74 15.50 -16.95 -0.93
CA CYS A 74 15.91 -16.30 -2.14
C CYS A 74 17.17 -15.55 -1.70
N LYS A 75 18.33 -16.03 -2.14
CA LYS A 75 19.63 -15.38 -1.96
C LYS A 75 19.42 -13.88 -2.01
N PRO A 76 20.01 -13.06 -1.12
CA PRO A 76 19.84 -11.63 -1.22
C PRO A 76 20.47 -11.23 -2.55
N GLN A 77 19.62 -11.02 -3.56
CA GLN A 77 19.96 -10.19 -4.69
C GLN A 77 20.41 -8.90 -4.00
N GLY A 78 21.70 -8.59 -4.12
CA GLY A 78 22.30 -7.51 -3.34
C GLY A 78 21.48 -6.24 -3.53
N ILE A 79 21.08 -5.62 -2.42
CA ILE A 79 20.42 -4.31 -2.45
C ILE A 79 21.36 -3.39 -3.21
N LYS A 80 20.92 -2.86 -4.37
CA LYS A 80 21.74 -1.97 -5.20
C LYS A 80 21.97 -0.66 -4.44
N TYR A 81 20.88 -0.10 -3.91
CA TYR A 81 20.90 1.10 -3.08
C TYR A 81 19.57 1.24 -2.33
N GLU A 82 19.58 2.07 -1.29
CA GLU A 82 18.41 2.43 -0.51
C GLU A 82 17.95 3.84 -0.84
N LEU A 83 16.63 4.05 -0.86
CA LEU A 83 16.02 5.36 -1.07
C LEU A 83 15.22 5.76 0.17
N HIS A 84 15.41 7.01 0.60
CA HIS A 84 14.60 7.63 1.64
C HIS A 84 13.63 8.63 1.00
N THR A 85 12.33 8.37 1.15
CA THR A 85 11.30 9.18 0.50
C THR A 85 10.83 10.32 1.39
N LEU A 86 10.27 11.34 0.75
CA LEU A 86 9.37 12.27 1.44
C LEU A 86 8.08 11.56 1.84
N PRO A 87 7.27 12.18 2.74
CA PRO A 87 5.95 11.67 3.08
C PRO A 87 5.12 11.44 1.83
N VAL A 88 4.56 10.23 1.71
CA VAL A 88 3.81 9.83 0.53
C VAL A 88 2.36 10.28 0.63
N ASP A 89 1.87 10.88 -0.45
CA ASP A 89 0.46 11.24 -0.60
C ASP A 89 -0.37 10.04 -1.03
N ALA A 90 -1.64 10.00 -0.61
CA ALA A 90 -2.59 8.96 -1.04
C ALA A 90 -2.72 8.85 -2.58
N LYS A 91 -2.57 9.97 -3.29
CA LYS A 91 -2.61 10.02 -4.77
C LYS A 91 -1.40 9.39 -5.45
N ALA A 92 -0.35 9.10 -4.68
CA ALA A 92 0.88 8.56 -5.23
C ALA A 92 0.79 7.04 -5.45
N VAL A 93 -0.20 6.36 -4.84
CA VAL A 93 -0.50 4.95 -5.09
C VAL A 93 -1.37 4.85 -6.35
N THR A 94 -0.85 4.22 -7.41
CA THR A 94 -1.62 4.02 -8.64
C THR A 94 -2.50 2.78 -8.51
N ASP A 95 -1.88 1.67 -8.10
CA ASP A 95 -2.44 0.32 -8.05
C ASP A 95 -2.07 -0.35 -6.72
N GLY A 96 -2.57 -1.55 -6.45
CA GLY A 96 -2.29 -2.25 -5.19
C GLY A 96 -0.84 -2.75 -5.02
N ASP A 97 0.00 -2.65 -6.04
CA ASP A 97 1.41 -3.09 -6.02
C ASP A 97 2.42 -1.99 -6.42
N THR A 98 1.95 -0.84 -6.92
CA THR A 98 2.79 0.20 -7.54
C THR A 98 2.60 1.53 -6.83
N ILE A 99 3.72 2.11 -6.38
CA ILE A 99 3.76 3.41 -5.68
C ILE A 99 4.67 4.39 -6.41
N THR A 100 4.19 5.63 -6.56
CA THR A 100 5.01 6.76 -6.96
C THR A 100 5.58 7.42 -5.71
N VAL A 101 6.89 7.65 -5.68
CA VAL A 101 7.55 8.29 -4.55
C VAL A 101 8.42 9.46 -5.02
N TYR A 102 8.55 10.45 -4.14
CA TYR A 102 9.43 11.59 -4.34
C TYR A 102 10.62 11.44 -3.40
N VAL A 103 11.81 11.43 -3.98
CA VAL A 103 13.06 11.35 -3.24
C VAL A 103 13.72 12.72 -3.27
N ASN A 104 14.13 13.21 -2.10
CA ASN A 104 14.92 14.42 -2.02
C ASN A 104 16.30 14.17 -2.63
N ILE A 105 16.70 15.01 -3.58
CA ILE A 105 17.97 14.91 -4.29
C ILE A 105 19.15 15.00 -3.33
N ALA A 106 19.05 15.78 -2.25
CA ALA A 106 20.13 15.91 -1.27
C ALA A 106 20.52 14.56 -0.63
N ASN A 107 19.57 13.62 -0.55
CA ASN A 107 19.76 12.29 0.03
C ASN A 107 19.94 11.20 -1.03
N HIS A 108 19.98 11.58 -2.31
CA HIS A 108 20.05 10.63 -3.42
C HIS A 108 21.52 10.37 -3.81
N PRO A 109 21.92 9.13 -4.14
CA PRO A 109 23.30 8.81 -4.55
C PRO A 109 23.76 9.59 -5.80
N GLU A 110 22.83 9.97 -6.67
CA GLU A 110 23.12 10.78 -7.88
C GLU A 110 22.98 12.30 -7.65
N SER A 111 23.09 12.79 -6.41
CA SER A 111 22.92 14.22 -6.09
C SER A 111 23.85 15.14 -6.90
N GLY A 112 25.05 14.66 -7.26
CA GLY A 112 26.03 15.40 -8.07
C GLY A 112 25.72 15.48 -9.56
N ASN A 113 24.76 14.72 -10.08
CA ASN A 113 24.43 14.68 -11.52
C ASN A 113 23.32 15.67 -11.92
N VAL A 114 22.87 16.51 -11.00
CA VAL A 114 21.80 17.48 -11.29
C VAL A 114 22.36 18.65 -12.10
N PRO A 115 21.76 18.99 -13.26
CA PRO A 115 22.24 20.12 -14.07
C PRO A 115 22.18 21.44 -13.30
N GLN A 116 23.20 22.28 -13.48
CA GLN A 116 23.26 23.59 -12.80
C GLN A 116 22.07 24.49 -13.16
N GLU A 117 21.52 24.32 -14.36
CA GLU A 117 20.33 25.03 -14.82
C GLU A 117 19.14 24.79 -13.90
N VAL A 118 18.96 23.56 -13.40
CA VAL A 118 17.86 23.21 -12.50
C VAL A 118 18.01 23.92 -11.17
N HIS A 119 19.21 23.96 -10.60
CA HIS A 119 19.47 24.68 -9.35
C HIS A 119 19.22 26.18 -9.49
N LYS A 120 19.68 26.79 -10.60
CA LYS A 120 19.42 28.20 -10.90
C LYS A 120 17.92 28.46 -11.04
N ALA A 121 17.21 27.62 -11.81
CA ALA A 121 15.78 27.74 -12.02
C ALA A 121 14.98 27.64 -10.70
N VAL A 122 15.41 26.80 -9.77
CA VAL A 122 14.79 26.69 -8.44
C VAL A 122 14.92 28.01 -7.67
N ILE A 123 16.13 28.56 -7.59
CA ILE A 123 16.41 29.82 -6.89
C ILE A 123 15.64 30.97 -7.52
N GLU A 124 15.66 31.07 -8.85
CA GLU A 124 14.94 32.10 -9.60
C GLU A 124 13.43 31.97 -9.43
N ARG A 125 12.90 30.74 -9.37
CA ARG A 125 11.47 30.51 -9.15
C ARG A 125 11.06 31.01 -7.77
N THR A 126 11.84 30.72 -6.74
CA THR A 126 11.60 31.24 -5.39
C THR A 126 11.63 32.77 -5.38
N LYS A 127 12.59 33.40 -6.06
CA LYS A 127 12.62 34.87 -6.23
C LYS A 127 11.37 35.39 -6.94
N ALA A 128 10.98 34.77 -8.05
CA ALA A 128 9.80 35.15 -8.84
C ALA A 128 8.50 35.02 -8.04
N GLN A 129 8.38 33.99 -7.20
CA GLN A 129 7.24 33.81 -6.29
C GLN A 129 7.15 34.94 -5.26
N VAL A 130 8.28 35.37 -4.69
CA VAL A 130 8.33 36.52 -3.77
C VAL A 130 7.94 37.81 -4.48
N THR A 131 8.41 38.01 -5.71
CA THR A 131 8.05 39.17 -6.55
C THR A 131 6.65 39.05 -7.19
N LYS A 132 5.89 37.98 -6.90
CA LYS A 132 4.55 37.68 -7.47
C LYS A 132 4.51 37.65 -9.01
N SER A 133 5.63 37.30 -9.64
CA SER A 133 5.71 37.15 -11.10
C SER A 133 5.35 35.74 -11.52
N TYR A 134 4.06 35.48 -11.69
CA TYR A 134 3.53 34.13 -11.97
C TYR A 134 4.03 33.56 -13.31
N GLN A 135 4.04 34.37 -14.37
CA GLN A 135 4.51 33.94 -15.71
C GLN A 135 5.95 33.42 -15.68
N ARG A 136 6.84 34.12 -14.94
CA ARG A 136 8.24 33.68 -14.78
C ARG A 136 8.32 32.42 -13.92
N ALA A 137 7.56 32.35 -12.84
CA ALA A 137 7.53 31.17 -11.97
C ALA A 137 7.05 29.92 -12.72
N ASP A 138 6.05 30.05 -13.60
CA ASP A 138 5.52 28.95 -14.42
C ASP A 138 6.50 28.51 -15.50
N ALA A 139 7.17 29.46 -16.17
CA ALA A 139 8.23 29.15 -17.14
C ALA A 139 9.39 28.39 -16.48
N LEU A 140 9.82 28.82 -15.29
CA LEU A 140 10.88 28.14 -14.52
C LEU A 140 10.41 26.77 -14.01
N GLN A 141 9.16 26.65 -13.59
CA GLN A 141 8.58 25.37 -13.21
C GLN A 141 8.59 24.39 -14.38
N LYS A 142 8.30 24.86 -15.60
CA LYS A 142 8.35 24.03 -16.81
C LYS A 142 9.77 23.52 -17.07
N ILE A 143 10.79 24.38 -16.98
CA ILE A 143 12.20 23.98 -17.13
C ILE A 143 12.57 22.87 -16.12
N ILE A 144 12.12 22.99 -14.87
CA ILE A 144 12.39 21.99 -13.83
C ILE A 144 11.70 20.66 -14.15
N LEU A 145 10.45 20.70 -14.64
CA LEU A 145 9.70 19.52 -15.05
C LEU A 145 10.29 18.84 -16.27
N ASP A 146 10.71 19.62 -17.27
CA ASP A 146 11.35 19.12 -18.50
C ASP A 146 12.67 18.41 -18.17
N ALA A 147 13.39 18.86 -17.12
CA ALA A 147 14.57 18.18 -16.59
C ALA A 147 14.25 16.93 -15.74
N GLY A 148 12.97 16.59 -15.54
CA GLY A 148 12.55 15.41 -14.78
C GLY A 148 12.50 15.62 -13.26
N TYR A 149 12.59 16.86 -12.80
CA TYR A 149 12.57 17.20 -11.38
C TYR A 149 11.27 17.89 -10.98
N ARG A 150 11.00 17.93 -9.68
CA ARG A 150 9.83 18.62 -9.13
C ARG A 150 10.15 19.27 -7.80
N GLN A 151 9.60 20.45 -7.54
CA GLN A 151 9.61 21.05 -6.21
C GLN A 151 8.37 20.60 -5.43
N VAL A 152 8.59 19.94 -4.29
CA VAL A 152 7.53 19.45 -3.39
C VAL A 152 7.77 20.03 -2.00
N PRO A 153 6.74 20.51 -1.28
CA PRO A 153 6.92 20.96 0.10
C PRO A 153 7.27 19.78 1.00
N ASN A 154 8.26 19.95 1.87
CA ASN A 154 8.56 19.01 2.95
C ASN A 154 7.54 19.19 4.11
N MET A 155 7.68 18.39 5.18
CA MET A 155 6.82 18.53 6.38
C MET A 155 6.93 19.90 7.07
N ARG A 156 8.01 20.66 6.82
CA ARG A 156 8.23 22.02 7.33
C ARG A 156 7.65 23.10 6.42
N GLY A 157 7.07 22.72 5.27
CA GLY A 157 6.53 23.64 4.26
C GLY A 157 7.59 24.23 3.32
N GLU A 158 8.84 23.81 3.41
CA GLU A 158 9.91 24.27 2.53
C GLU A 158 9.87 23.49 1.22
N HIS A 159 9.96 24.20 0.09
CA HIS A 159 10.03 23.58 -1.23
C HIS A 159 11.41 22.96 -1.45
N VAL A 160 11.47 21.64 -1.47
CA VAL A 160 12.68 20.88 -1.76
C VAL A 160 12.66 20.34 -3.18
N LEU A 161 13.83 20.25 -3.80
CA LEU A 161 13.98 19.67 -5.13
C LEU A 161 13.98 18.14 -5.03
N THR A 162 13.11 17.51 -5.81
CA THR A 162 12.84 16.08 -5.74
C THR A 162 12.87 15.44 -7.12
N LYS A 163 13.17 14.14 -7.14
CA LYS A 163 13.06 13.29 -8.32
C LYS A 163 11.95 12.26 -8.11
N LYS A 164 11.13 12.06 -9.13
CA LYS A 164 10.01 11.12 -9.13
C LYS A 164 10.53 9.72 -9.45
N TYR A 165 10.14 8.74 -8.64
CA TYR A 165 10.38 7.32 -8.92
C TYR A 165 9.07 6.56 -8.87
N GLN A 166 8.95 5.52 -9.69
CA GLN A 166 7.85 4.57 -9.64
C GLN A 166 8.42 3.24 -9.14
N ILE A 167 7.88 2.75 -8.03
CA ILE A 167 8.35 1.56 -7.35
C ILE A 167 7.27 0.49 -7.43
N ARG A 168 7.64 -0.69 -7.90
CA ARG A 168 6.84 -1.91 -7.82
C ARG A 168 7.27 -2.72 -6.60
N LEU A 169 6.30 -3.11 -5.79
CA LEU A 169 6.54 -3.94 -4.62
C LEU A 169 6.93 -5.36 -5.06
N ARG A 170 8.08 -5.85 -4.58
CA ARG A 170 8.50 -7.21 -4.89
C ARG A 170 7.62 -8.23 -4.17
N GLY A 171 7.17 -9.26 -4.89
CA GLY A 171 6.39 -10.38 -4.35
C GLY A 171 4.91 -10.08 -4.15
N VAL A 172 4.48 -8.83 -4.33
CA VAL A 172 3.09 -8.42 -4.28
C VAL A 172 2.59 -8.35 -5.73
N ASP A 173 1.56 -9.11 -6.03
CA ASP A 173 0.80 -9.00 -7.27
C ASP A 173 -0.63 -8.64 -6.87
N ALA A 174 -1.02 -7.42 -7.17
CA ALA A 174 -2.33 -6.90 -6.78
C ALA A 174 -3.26 -6.89 -8.00
N PRO A 175 -4.57 -7.13 -7.81
CA PRO A 175 -5.54 -6.97 -8.87
C PRO A 175 -5.54 -5.52 -9.37
N GLU A 176 -5.68 -5.36 -10.68
CA GLU A 176 -5.79 -4.04 -11.31
C GLU A 176 -7.01 -3.28 -10.78
N SER A 177 -6.95 -1.95 -10.80
CA SER A 177 -8.03 -1.10 -10.26
C SER A 177 -9.42 -1.33 -10.89
N LEU A 178 -9.46 -1.91 -12.10
CA LEU A 178 -10.69 -2.28 -12.82
C LEU A 178 -11.20 -3.69 -12.48
N MET A 179 -10.37 -4.52 -11.85
CA MET A 179 -10.75 -5.87 -11.41
C MET A 179 -11.56 -5.79 -10.11
N PRO A 180 -12.37 -6.84 -9.80
CA PRO A 180 -12.96 -6.96 -8.47
C PRO A 180 -11.84 -6.90 -7.42
N TYR A 181 -12.10 -6.21 -6.31
CA TYR A 181 -11.16 -6.03 -5.21
C TYR A 181 -9.93 -5.13 -5.46
N GLY A 182 -9.76 -4.60 -6.67
CA GLY A 182 -8.65 -3.70 -6.99
C GLY A 182 -8.69 -2.37 -6.23
N LYS A 183 -9.90 -1.86 -5.94
CA LYS A 183 -10.06 -0.61 -5.18
C LYS A 183 -9.73 -0.81 -3.70
N GLU A 184 -10.18 -1.91 -3.13
CA GLU A 184 -9.94 -2.31 -1.75
C GLU A 184 -8.45 -2.53 -1.50
N ALA A 185 -7.77 -3.27 -2.38
CA ALA A 185 -6.33 -3.48 -2.31
C ALA A 185 -5.54 -2.16 -2.36
N LYS A 186 -5.96 -1.24 -3.23
CA LYS A 186 -5.36 0.09 -3.33
C LYS A 186 -5.58 0.92 -2.07
N GLU A 187 -6.79 0.92 -1.52
CA GLU A 187 -7.15 1.69 -0.32
C GLU A 187 -6.35 1.22 0.90
N GLU A 188 -6.15 -0.09 1.07
CA GLU A 188 -5.30 -0.63 2.14
C GLU A 188 -3.84 -0.22 2.00
N LEU A 189 -3.28 -0.30 0.78
CA LEU A 189 -1.92 0.17 0.54
C LEU A 189 -1.79 1.67 0.84
N VAL A 190 -2.76 2.49 0.40
CA VAL A 190 -2.83 3.92 0.72
C VAL A 190 -2.84 4.13 2.23
N ARG A 191 -3.67 3.40 2.99
CA ARG A 191 -3.76 3.52 4.45
C ARG A 191 -2.43 3.21 5.13
N LEU A 192 -1.67 2.26 4.60
CA LEU A 192 -0.36 1.88 5.13
C LEU A 192 0.71 2.95 4.88
N VAL A 193 0.77 3.52 3.66
CA VAL A 193 1.86 4.42 3.23
C VAL A 193 1.58 5.91 3.44
N GLN A 194 0.30 6.30 3.49
CA GLN A 194 -0.07 7.72 3.52
C GLN A 194 0.58 8.47 4.69
N ARG A 195 1.06 9.69 4.41
CA ARG A 195 1.70 10.61 5.37
C ARG A 195 2.93 10.03 6.08
N LYS A 196 3.45 8.88 5.66
CA LYS A 196 4.66 8.28 6.21
C LYS A 196 5.82 8.43 5.24
N SER A 197 7.02 8.57 5.80
CA SER A 197 8.27 8.51 5.04
C SER A 197 8.66 7.05 4.90
N LEU A 198 9.02 6.63 3.69
CA LEU A 198 9.32 5.25 3.37
C LEU A 198 10.83 5.07 3.24
N LYS A 199 11.31 3.91 3.69
CA LYS A 199 12.64 3.40 3.34
C LYS A 199 12.43 2.33 2.28
N ILE A 200 13.09 2.47 1.13
CA ILE A 200 12.90 1.57 0.00
C ILE A 200 14.24 0.94 -0.36
N SER A 201 14.28 -0.39 -0.32
CA SER A 201 15.44 -1.18 -0.71
C SER A 201 15.27 -1.61 -2.16
N ILE A 202 16.11 -1.08 -3.05
CA ILE A 202 16.00 -1.32 -4.50
C ILE A 202 16.88 -2.51 -4.90
N TYR A 203 16.29 -3.45 -5.63
CA TYR A 203 16.97 -4.66 -6.10
C TYR A 203 17.21 -4.61 -7.59
N ASP A 204 16.18 -4.27 -8.36
CA ASP A 204 16.29 -4.21 -9.81
C ASP A 204 15.39 -3.16 -10.44
N SER A 205 15.52 -2.98 -11.75
CA SER A 205 14.66 -2.11 -12.56
C SER A 205 13.98 -2.91 -13.65
N ASP A 206 12.67 -2.74 -13.79
CA ASP A 206 11.86 -3.37 -14.83
C ASP A 206 12.07 -2.68 -16.20
N ARG A 207 11.68 -3.35 -17.30
CA ARG A 207 11.77 -2.85 -18.68
C ARG A 207 10.98 -1.56 -18.93
N TYR A 208 9.99 -1.28 -18.07
CA TYR A 208 9.18 -0.07 -18.12
C TYR A 208 9.79 1.10 -17.33
N GLY A 209 11.00 0.95 -16.78
CA GLY A 209 11.66 1.97 -15.97
C GLY A 209 11.11 2.10 -14.54
N ARG A 210 10.35 1.11 -14.06
CA ARG A 210 9.92 1.00 -12.66
C ARG A 210 11.02 0.34 -11.85
N LEU A 211 11.25 0.79 -10.63
CA LEU A 211 12.18 0.12 -9.72
C LEU A 211 11.44 -0.97 -8.95
N VAL A 212 12.04 -2.14 -8.80
CA VAL A 212 11.52 -3.26 -8.02
C VAL A 212 12.21 -3.25 -6.67
N GLY A 213 11.41 -3.11 -5.62
CA GLY A 213 11.91 -2.87 -4.27
C GLY A 213 11.03 -3.42 -3.16
N ASP A 214 11.64 -3.56 -1.98
CA ASP A 214 10.89 -3.69 -0.74
C ASP A 214 10.66 -2.32 -0.12
N VAL A 215 9.53 -2.15 0.55
CA VAL A 215 9.14 -0.89 1.17
C VAL A 215 8.94 -1.10 2.65
N ASP A 216 9.70 -0.38 3.44
CA ASP A 216 9.64 -0.38 4.89
C ASP A 216 9.09 0.94 5.42
N CYS A 217 8.04 0.82 6.25
CA CYS A 217 7.41 1.92 6.98
C CYS A 217 7.79 1.81 8.45
N ASN A 218 8.69 2.68 8.95
CA ASN A 218 9.10 2.72 10.37
C ASN A 218 9.54 1.35 10.93
N GLY A 219 10.29 0.57 10.15
CA GLY A 219 10.76 -0.77 10.53
C GLY A 219 9.74 -1.89 10.33
N VAL A 220 8.58 -1.61 9.73
CA VAL A 220 7.61 -2.63 9.33
C VAL A 220 7.49 -2.68 7.81
N SER A 221 7.80 -3.83 7.23
CA SER A 221 7.68 -4.04 5.78
C SER A 221 6.22 -4.05 5.35
N VAL A 222 5.91 -3.27 4.31
CA VAL A 222 4.56 -3.16 3.75
C VAL A 222 4.10 -4.49 3.20
N GLN A 223 5.01 -5.27 2.61
CA GLN A 223 4.70 -6.59 2.08
C GLN A 223 4.17 -7.53 3.16
N VAL A 224 4.87 -7.64 4.30
CA VAL A 224 4.44 -8.50 5.42
C VAL A 224 3.06 -8.09 5.94
N ARG A 225 2.82 -6.78 6.09
CA ARG A 225 1.53 -6.26 6.55
C ARG A 225 0.39 -6.57 5.59
N ASN A 226 0.63 -6.46 4.29
CA ASN A 226 -0.37 -6.81 3.29
C ASN A 226 -0.82 -8.28 3.43
N TYR A 227 0.06 -9.22 3.79
CA TYR A 227 -0.35 -10.62 3.99
C TYR A 227 -1.07 -10.91 5.31
N THR A 228 -0.89 -10.06 6.33
CA THR A 228 -1.50 -10.29 7.66
C THR A 228 -2.85 -9.63 7.83
N ASP A 229 -3.12 -8.53 7.11
CA ASP A 229 -4.34 -7.73 7.23
C ASP A 229 -5.34 -7.97 6.06
N VAL A 230 -4.93 -8.68 5.01
CA VAL A 230 -5.89 -9.20 4.03
C VAL A 230 -6.66 -10.38 4.65
N PRO A 231 -8.00 -10.35 4.66
CA PRO A 231 -8.79 -11.52 5.04
C PRO A 231 -8.33 -12.71 4.19
N LEU A 232 -8.17 -13.89 4.80
CA LEU A 232 -7.79 -15.16 4.13
C LEU A 232 -8.66 -15.52 2.89
N GLN A 233 -9.77 -14.83 2.70
CA GLN A 233 -10.67 -14.92 1.54
C GLN A 233 -10.04 -14.32 0.25
N PHE A 234 -9.03 -13.45 0.36
CA PHE A 234 -8.37 -12.79 -0.78
C PHE A 234 -7.15 -13.56 -1.32
N LEU A 235 -6.68 -14.58 -0.60
CA LEU A 235 -5.51 -15.39 -0.96
C LEU A 235 -5.87 -16.71 -1.67
N LEU A 236 -7.16 -16.98 -1.91
CA LEU A 236 -7.65 -18.29 -2.39
C LEU A 236 -8.28 -18.26 -3.79
N GLU A 237 -8.26 -17.14 -4.51
CA GLU A 237 -8.67 -17.07 -5.93
C GLU A 237 -7.48 -16.74 -6.86
N ILE A 238 -6.36 -17.46 -6.70
CA ILE A 238 -5.31 -17.57 -7.73
C ILE A 238 -5.04 -19.05 -8.00
#